data_AF-A0A4R3QYE1-F1
#
_entry.id   AF-A0A4R3QYE1-F1
#
_cell.length_a   1.000
_cell.length_b   1.000
_cell.length_c   1.000
_cell.angle_alpha   90.00
_cell.angle_beta   90.00
_cell.angle_gamma   90.00
#
_symmetry.space_group_name_H-M   'P 1'
#
loop_
_entity.id
_entity.type
_entity.pdbx_description
1 polymer ?
#
loop_
_entity_poly.entity_id
_entity_poly.type
_entity_poly.pdbx_seq_one_letter_code
_entity_poly.pdbx_strand_id
1 'polypeptide(L)'
;MPALQNVSLPAVAEEEARLVRRAAGGEVEAIRQIIRANNQRLYRLVRAVVRSNSDAEDVLQEAYLRAFASLDTFQGDSLLSTWLSRIALNSALMRLRAQKRLKRAASEIGRSEAEIVQFPLASPAADPERVTAQ
;
A
#
# COMPACT_ATOMS: atom_id res chain seq x y z
N MET A 1 -9.50 -2.63 45.30
CA MET A 1 -9.34 -1.69 44.17
C MET A 1 -7.88 -1.70 43.76
N PRO A 2 -7.49 -2.21 42.57
CA PRO A 2 -6.11 -2.16 42.17
C PRO A 2 -5.74 -0.73 41.78
N ALA A 3 -4.59 -0.25 42.26
CA ALA A 3 -4.08 1.08 42.00
C ALA A 3 -3.91 1.30 40.49
N LEU A 4 -4.48 2.41 39.99
CA LEU A 4 -4.20 2.90 38.65
C LEU A 4 -2.71 3.25 38.60
N GLN A 5 -1.90 2.34 38.04
CA GLN A 5 -0.50 2.59 37.77
C GLN A 5 -0.42 3.78 36.82
N ASN A 6 0.01 4.92 37.36
CA ASN A 6 0.15 6.16 36.63
C ASN A 6 1.41 6.03 35.75
N VAL A 7 1.24 5.51 34.53
CA VAL A 7 2.34 5.37 33.58
C VAL A 7 2.79 6.77 33.15
N SER A 8 4.03 7.12 33.47
CA SER A 8 4.62 8.41 33.11
C SER A 8 4.81 8.52 31.59
N LEU A 9 4.41 9.66 30.99
CA LEU A 9 4.57 9.96 29.56
C LEU A 9 5.99 9.65 29.00
N PRO A 10 7.11 10.00 29.67
CA PRO A 10 8.45 9.62 29.22
C PRO A 10 8.68 8.10 29.13
N ALA A 11 8.10 7.30 30.03
CA ALA A 11 8.25 5.85 29.99
C ALA A 11 7.55 5.24 28.76
N VAL A 12 6.42 5.82 28.35
CA VAL A 12 5.71 5.42 27.12
C VAL A 12 6.56 5.74 25.88
N ALA A 13 7.18 6.93 25.84
CA ALA A 13 8.04 7.33 24.73
C ALA A 13 9.29 6.45 24.61
N GLU A 14 9.92 6.10 25.73
CA GLU A 14 11.05 5.15 25.73
C GLU A 14 10.66 3.77 25.22
N GLU A 15 9.47 3.29 25.60
CA GLU A 15 8.97 2.00 25.17
C GLU A 15 8.62 1.99 23.68
N GLU A 16 7.99 3.05 23.17
CA GLU A 16 7.76 3.23 21.72
C GLU A 16 9.10 3.27 20.97
N ALA A 17 10.10 3.99 21.48
CA ALA A 17 11.43 4.04 20.88
C ALA A 17 12.14 2.67 20.89
N ARG A 18 12.03 1.89 21.98
CA ARG A 18 12.54 0.51 22.05
C ARG A 18 11.86 -0.39 21.02
N LEU A 19 10.53 -0.29 20.90
CA LEU A 19 9.74 -1.07 19.95
C LEU A 19 10.13 -0.75 18.50
N VAL A 20 10.30 0.54 18.18
CA VAL A 20 10.74 0.99 16.86
C VAL A 20 12.14 0.48 16.53
N ARG A 21 13.11 0.58 17.45
CA ARG A 21 14.47 0.07 17.21
C ARG A 21 14.50 -1.42 16.90
N ARG A 22 13.72 -2.22 17.65
CA ARG A 22 13.59 -3.66 17.42
C ARG A 22 12.96 -3.96 16.05
N ALA A 23 11.91 -3.24 15.68
CA ALA A 23 11.27 -3.39 14.37
C ALA A 23 12.20 -2.96 13.22
N ALA A 24 12.98 -1.88 13.39
CA ALA A 24 13.97 -1.44 12.42
C ALA A 24 15.12 -2.45 12.26
N GLY A 25 15.45 -3.20 13.32
CA GLY A 25 16.34 -4.35 13.26
C GLY A 25 15.77 -5.62 12.62
N GLY A 26 14.52 -5.56 12.09
CA GLY A 26 13.86 -6.69 11.44
C GLY A 26 13.19 -7.68 12.40
N GLU A 27 13.04 -7.35 13.69
CA GLU A 27 12.41 -8.26 14.64
C GLU A 27 10.91 -8.43 14.36
N VAL A 28 10.53 -9.64 13.93
CA VAL A 28 9.17 -9.97 13.49
C VAL A 28 8.11 -9.68 14.56
N GLU A 29 8.42 -9.93 15.84
CA GLU A 29 7.46 -9.70 16.92
C GLU A 29 7.21 -8.21 17.16
N ALA A 30 8.25 -7.37 17.07
CA ALA A 30 8.11 -5.92 17.17
C ALA A 30 7.26 -5.36 16.01
N ILE A 31 7.52 -5.81 14.78
CA ILE A 31 6.72 -5.47 13.59
C ILE A 31 5.25 -5.87 13.82
N ARG A 32 5.00 -7.09 14.29
CA ARG A 32 3.64 -7.60 14.56
C ARG A 32 2.93 -6.79 15.64
N GLN A 33 3.63 -6.36 16.69
CA GLN A 33 3.07 -5.50 17.73
C GLN A 33 2.65 -4.13 17.16
N ILE A 34 3.51 -3.51 16.35
CA ILE A 34 3.21 -2.24 15.67
C ILE A 34 1.97 -2.40 14.77
N ILE A 35 1.91 -3.45 13.95
CA ILE A 35 0.76 -3.71 13.07
C ILE A 35 -0.51 -3.88 13.91
N ARG A 36 -0.51 -4.77 14.91
CA ARG A 36 -1.70 -5.01 15.76
C ARG A 36 -2.21 -3.74 16.43
N ALA A 37 -1.31 -2.91 16.97
CA ALA A 37 -1.69 -1.68 17.66
C ALA A 37 -2.30 -0.61 16.73
N ASN A 38 -1.95 -0.63 15.43
CA ASN A 38 -2.32 0.44 14.51
C ASN A 38 -3.35 0.02 13.45
N ASN A 39 -3.56 -1.28 13.22
CA ASN A 39 -4.31 -1.80 12.07
C ASN A 39 -5.72 -1.22 11.95
N GLN A 40 -6.51 -1.27 13.02
CA GLN A 40 -7.91 -0.81 12.99
C GLN A 40 -8.03 0.69 12.72
N ARG A 41 -7.07 1.50 13.21
CA ARG A 41 -7.08 2.95 12.98
C ARG A 41 -6.68 3.28 11.55
N LEU A 42 -5.60 2.67 11.06
CA LEU A 42 -5.10 2.91 9.71
C LEU A 42 -6.06 2.38 8.64
N TYR A 43 -6.66 1.21 8.86
CA TYR A 43 -7.70 0.67 7.97
C TYR A 43 -8.88 1.64 7.83
N ARG A 44 -9.40 2.16 8.95
CA ARG A 44 -10.50 3.15 8.92
C ARG A 44 -10.11 4.43 8.18
N LEU A 45 -8.88 4.91 8.39
CA LEU A 45 -8.34 6.08 7.71
C LEU A 45 -8.25 5.86 6.19
N VAL A 46 -7.65 4.75 5.76
CA VAL A 46 -7.50 4.42 4.34
C VAL A 46 -8.87 4.23 3.68
N ARG A 47 -9.76 3.47 4.31
CA ARG A 47 -11.10 3.19 3.80
C ARG A 47 -11.94 4.45 3.60
N ALA A 48 -11.77 5.47 4.46
CA ALA A 48 -12.43 6.76 4.28
C ALA A 48 -12.04 7.47 2.97
N VAL A 49 -10.84 7.20 2.46
CA VAL A 49 -10.30 7.80 1.22
C VAL A 49 -10.69 6.97 -0.02
N VAL A 50 -10.43 5.66 -0.01
CA VAL A 50 -10.64 4.81 -1.20
C VAL A 50 -12.06 4.27 -1.35
N ARG A 51 -12.87 4.27 -0.28
CA ARG A 51 -14.29 3.87 -0.28
C ARG A 51 -14.58 2.45 -0.80
N SER A 52 -13.60 1.57 -0.79
CA SER A 52 -13.69 0.15 -1.16
C SER A 52 -12.92 -0.67 -0.12
N ASN A 53 -13.47 -1.81 0.30
CA ASN A 53 -12.83 -2.66 1.31
C ASN A 53 -11.56 -3.33 0.75
N SER A 54 -11.64 -3.90 -0.46
CA SER A 54 -10.49 -4.55 -1.10
C SER A 54 -9.36 -3.57 -1.36
N ASP A 55 -9.68 -2.40 -1.91
CA ASP A 55 -8.67 -1.34 -2.11
C ASP A 55 -8.07 -0.86 -0.79
N ALA A 56 -8.86 -0.85 0.29
CA ALA A 56 -8.35 -0.42 1.59
C ALA A 56 -7.37 -1.44 2.19
N GLU A 57 -7.63 -2.73 2.02
CA GLU A 57 -6.71 -3.80 2.42
C GLU A 57 -5.40 -3.73 1.63
N ASP A 58 -5.48 -3.61 0.30
CA ASP A 58 -4.30 -3.51 -0.58
C ASP A 58 -3.44 -2.29 -0.23
N VAL A 59 -4.07 -1.12 -0.11
CA VAL A 59 -3.37 0.13 0.22
C VAL A 59 -2.75 0.07 1.62
N LEU A 60 -3.42 -0.55 2.59
CA LEU A 60 -2.89 -0.67 3.93
C LEU A 60 -1.68 -1.59 3.97
N GLN A 61 -1.71 -2.71 3.22
CA GLN A 61 -0.56 -3.59 3.07
C GLN A 61 0.63 -2.85 2.45
N GLU A 62 0.40 -2.14 1.34
CA GLU A 62 1.45 -1.34 0.69
C GLU A 62 1.99 -0.24 1.61
N ALA A 63 1.13 0.40 2.41
CA ALA A 63 1.55 1.39 3.39
C ALA A 63 2.45 0.81 4.48
N TYR A 64 2.16 -0.39 4.98
CA TYR A 64 3.05 -1.08 5.93
C TYR A 64 4.38 -1.46 5.29
N LEU A 65 4.36 -2.00 4.07
CA LEU A 65 5.61 -2.33 3.34
C LEU A 65 6.50 -1.09 3.21
N ARG A 66 5.93 0.04 2.79
CA ARG A 66 6.64 1.33 2.74
C ARG A 66 7.14 1.78 4.10
N ALA A 67 6.29 1.71 5.13
CA ALA A 67 6.65 2.14 6.47
C ALA A 67 7.83 1.33 7.02
N PHE A 68 7.79 0.00 6.94
CA PHE A 68 8.89 -0.83 7.46
C PHE A 68 10.16 -0.72 6.60
N ALA A 69 10.04 -0.45 5.30
CA ALA A 69 11.18 -0.17 4.42
C ALA A 69 11.87 1.17 4.72
N SER A 70 11.19 2.12 5.37
CA SER A 70 11.72 3.44 5.72
C SER A 70 11.70 3.72 7.22
N LEU A 71 11.63 2.68 8.06
CA LEU A 71 11.44 2.84 9.51
C LEU A 71 12.66 3.46 10.18
N ASP A 72 13.85 3.27 9.61
CA ASP A 72 15.11 3.93 9.97
C ASP A 72 15.06 5.45 9.86
N THR A 73 14.18 6.00 9.02
CA THR A 73 13.96 7.45 8.86
C THR A 73 13.09 8.08 9.95
N PHE A 74 12.46 7.27 10.81
CA PHE A 74 11.61 7.77 11.88
C PHE A 74 12.46 8.36 13.03
N GLN A 75 12.41 9.68 13.18
CA GLN A 75 13.24 10.42 14.14
C GLN A 75 12.65 10.50 15.56
N GLY A 76 11.39 10.09 15.76
CA GLY A 76 10.73 10.21 17.07
C GLY A 76 10.17 11.61 17.38
N ASP A 77 10.22 12.56 16.44
CA ASP A 77 9.63 13.92 16.60
C ASP A 77 8.08 13.92 16.68
N SER A 78 7.47 12.76 16.43
CA SER A 78 6.02 12.54 16.54
C SER A 78 5.77 11.11 17.00
N LEU A 79 4.57 10.83 17.53
CA LEU A 79 4.16 9.45 17.82
C LEU A 79 4.28 8.59 16.55
N LEU A 80 4.72 7.34 16.72
CA LEU A 80 4.78 6.37 15.61
C LEU A 80 3.42 6.25 14.90
N SER A 81 2.34 6.30 15.67
CA SER A 81 0.97 6.28 15.17
C SER A 81 0.65 7.41 14.18
N THR A 82 1.19 8.60 14.41
CA THR A 82 1.04 9.78 13.53
C THR A 82 1.84 9.59 12.25
N TRP A 83 3.09 9.15 12.36
CA TRP A 83 3.96 8.89 11.23
C TRP A 83 3.37 7.82 10.29
N LEU A 84 2.90 6.69 10.85
CA LEU A 84 2.21 5.65 10.09
C LEU A 84 0.93 6.17 9.41
N SER A 85 0.16 7.02 10.10
CA SER A 85 -1.06 7.60 9.53
C SER A 85 -0.77 8.47 8.31
N ARG A 86 0.36 9.21 8.31
CA ARG A 86 0.80 9.99 7.16
C ARG A 86 1.15 9.11 5.96
N ILE A 87 1.87 8.01 6.17
CA ILE A 87 2.23 7.05 5.11
C ILE A 87 0.98 6.39 4.52
N ALA A 88 0.06 5.95 5.39
CA ALA A 88 -1.19 5.32 4.98
C ALA A 88 -2.08 6.29 4.18
N LEU A 89 -2.25 7.52 4.66
CA LEU A 89 -3.02 8.55 3.97
C LEU A 89 -2.43 8.89 2.60
N ASN A 90 -1.11 9.07 2.52
CA ASN A 90 -0.44 9.34 1.24
C ASN A 90 -0.63 8.19 0.25
N SER A 91 -0.49 6.93 0.70
CA SER A 91 -0.72 5.74 -0.13
C SER A 91 -2.16 5.69 -0.65
N ALA A 92 -3.15 5.98 0.21
CA ALA A 92 -4.56 6.03 -0.18
C ALA A 92 -4.85 7.15 -1.19
N LEU A 93 -4.28 8.34 -1.01
CA LEU A 93 -4.41 9.45 -1.95
C LEU A 93 -3.77 9.14 -3.31
N MET A 94 -2.63 8.44 -3.33
CA MET A 94 -2.01 7.98 -4.57
C MET A 94 -2.90 6.98 -5.31
N ARG A 95 -3.45 5.98 -4.61
CA ARG A 95 -4.40 5.01 -5.18
C ARG A 95 -5.61 5.70 -5.78
N LEU A 96 -6.22 6.64 -5.03
CA LEU A 96 -7.37 7.40 -5.50
C LEU A 96 -7.06 8.23 -6.77
N ARG A 97 -5.87 8.84 -6.85
CA ARG A 97 -5.42 9.57 -8.05
C ARG A 97 -5.24 8.63 -9.24
N ALA A 98 -4.65 7.46 -9.05
CA ALA A 98 -4.45 6.46 -10.09
C ALA A 98 -5.79 5.94 -10.65
N GLN A 99 -6.74 5.61 -9.77
CA GLN A 99 -8.09 5.18 -10.17
C GLN A 99 -8.83 6.28 -10.96
N LYS A 100 -8.74 7.54 -10.52
CA LYS A 100 -9.33 8.67 -11.27
C LYS A 100 -8.74 8.81 -12.67
N ARG A 101 -7.42 8.65 -12.81
CA ARG A 101 -6.74 8.70 -14.13
C ARG A 101 -7.21 7.56 -15.04
N LEU A 102 -7.28 6.33 -14.52
CA LEU A 102 -7.78 5.18 -15.27
C LEU A 102 -9.22 5.37 -15.73
N LYS A 103 -10.10 5.87 -14.84
CA LYS A 103 -11.50 6.15 -15.19
C LYS A 103 -11.64 7.22 -16.27
N ARG A 104 -10.79 8.25 -16.27
CA ARG A 104 -10.75 9.29 -17.32
C ARG A 104 -10.34 8.70 -18.66
N ALA A 105 -9.24 7.95 -18.70
CA ALA A 105 -8.76 7.30 -19.93
C ALA A 105 -9.80 6.33 -20.50
N ALA A 106 -10.45 5.53 -19.65
CA ALA A 106 -11.53 4.63 -20.09
C ALA A 106 -12.74 5.39 -20.68
N SER A 107 -13.08 6.55 -20.12
CA SER A 107 -14.14 7.41 -20.65
C SER A 107 -13.79 8.06 -21.99
N GLU A 108 -12.50 8.28 -22.27
CA GLU A 108 -12.01 8.79 -23.56
C GLU A 108 -12.02 7.68 -24.62
N ILE A 109 -11.60 6.46 -24.28
CA ILE A 109 -11.67 5.29 -25.17
C ILE A 109 -13.12 5.02 -25.59
N GLY A 110 -14.07 5.04 -24.64
CA GLY A 110 -15.50 4.83 -24.95
C GLY A 110 -16.15 5.96 -25.75
N ARG A 111 -15.48 7.11 -25.91
CA ARG A 111 -15.92 8.22 -26.77
C ARG A 111 -15.29 8.19 -28.16
N SER A 112 -14.23 7.42 -28.36
CA SER A 112 -13.63 7.17 -29.68
C SER A 112 -14.39 6.04 -30.36
N GLU A 113 -14.71 6.18 -31.65
CA GLU A 113 -15.13 5.02 -32.44
C GLU A 113 -14.04 3.95 -32.33
N ALA A 114 -14.43 2.74 -31.92
CA ALA A 114 -13.51 1.63 -31.75
C ALA A 114 -13.04 1.19 -33.14
N GLU A 115 -11.87 1.66 -33.55
CA GLU A 115 -11.23 1.21 -34.78
C GLU A 115 -10.75 -0.23 -34.57
N ILE A 116 -11.31 -1.17 -35.34
CA ILE A 116 -10.92 -2.58 -35.28
C ILE A 116 -9.50 -2.67 -35.86
N VAL A 117 -8.51 -2.74 -34.98
CA VAL A 117 -7.14 -3.05 -35.38
C VAL A 117 -7.13 -4.51 -35.85
N GLN A 118 -7.18 -4.73 -37.16
CA GLN A 118 -6.94 -6.05 -37.73
C GLN A 118 -5.50 -6.45 -37.39
N PHE A 119 -5.38 -7.39 -36.45
CA PHE A 119 -4.11 -8.04 -36.19
C PHE A 119 -3.67 -8.73 -37.49
N PRO A 120 -2.42 -8.57 -37.96
CA PRO A 120 -1.94 -9.34 -39.09
C PRO A 120 -1.88 -10.81 -38.64
N LEU A 121 -2.98 -11.53 -38.82
CA LEU A 121 -2.94 -12.98 -38.91
C LEU A 121 -2.01 -13.24 -40.09
N ALA A 122 -0.87 -13.88 -39.79
CA ALA A 122 0.07 -14.31 -40.79
C ALA A 122 -0.71 -14.85 -41.99
N SER A 123 -0.41 -14.32 -43.17
CA SER A 123 -1.02 -14.74 -44.42
C SER A 123 -1.04 -16.28 -44.46
N PRO A 124 -2.13 -16.94 -44.88
CA PRO A 124 -2.19 -18.41 -44.97
C PRO A 124 -1.19 -19.01 -45.98
N ALA A 125 -0.31 -18.19 -46.56
CA ALA A 125 0.70 -18.57 -47.53
C ALA A 125 2.00 -19.16 -46.93
N ALA A 126 2.17 -19.15 -45.61
CA ALA A 126 3.31 -19.81 -44.96
C ALA A 126 2.86 -21.11 -44.30
N ASP A 127 2.50 -22.09 -45.13
CA ASP A 127 2.43 -23.50 -44.73
C ASP A 127 3.87 -23.96 -44.38
N PRO A 128 4.20 -24.15 -43.09
CA PRO A 128 5.57 -24.45 -42.67
C PRO A 128 6.05 -25.82 -43.19
N GLU A 129 5.14 -26.67 -43.64
CA GLU A 129 5.45 -28.01 -44.15
C GLU A 129 6.08 -27.99 -45.56
N ARG A 130 5.98 -26.88 -46.31
CA ARG A 130 6.60 -26.76 -47.65
C ARG A 130 8.05 -26.29 -47.64
N VAL A 131 8.52 -25.73 -46.52
CA VAL A 131 9.86 -25.09 -46.44
C VAL A 131 10.97 -26.11 -46.14
N THR A 132 10.64 -27.31 -45.67
CA THR A 132 11.62 -28.35 -45.30
C THR A 132 11.84 -29.44 -46.36
N ALA A 133 11.20 -29.32 -47.53
CA ALA A 133 11.37 -30.23 -48.65
C ALA A 133 12.18 -29.59 -49.79
N GLN A 134 13.48 -29.41 -49.57
CA GLN A 134 14.49 -29.32 -50.65
C GLN A 134 15.89 -29.63 -50.14
#